data_AF-A0A8R7TQ95-F1
#
_entry.id   AF-A0A8R7TQ95-F1
#
_cell.length_a   1.000
_cell.length_b   1.000
_cell.length_c   1.000
_cell.angle_alpha   90.00
_cell.angle_beta   90.00
_cell.angle_gamma   90.00
#
_symmetry.space_group_name_H-M   'P 1'
#
loop_
_entity.id
_entity.type
_entity.pdbx_description
1 polymer ?
#
loop_
_entity_poly.entity_id
_entity_poly.type
_entity_poly.pdbx_seq_one_letter_code
_entity_poly.pdbx_strand_id
1 'polypeptide(L)'
;MHIRNWPGNPTCSFCADIETTNHLLFTCSLARSVWGVLGMMAGASCCPRSLWQSFAWLYKFFPGGKHFYMMIIAAICWGVWILRNKVTFD
;
A
#
# COMPACT_ATOMS: atom_id res chain seq x y z
N MET A 1 10.41 12.80 10.38
CA MET A 1 10.33 12.81 8.91
C MET A 1 11.65 12.24 8.39
N HIS A 2 11.69 10.96 8.03
CA HIS A 2 12.91 10.33 7.50
C HIS A 2 13.09 10.78 6.05
N ILE A 3 13.85 11.86 5.85
CA ILE A 3 14.23 12.34 4.53
C ILE A 3 15.19 11.30 3.95
N ARG A 4 14.80 10.65 2.86
CA ARG A 4 15.72 9.79 2.12
C ARG A 4 16.66 10.72 1.37
N ASN A 5 17.97 10.62 1.62
CA ASN A 5 19.02 11.30 0.87
C ASN A 5 19.15 10.73 -0.56
N TRP A 6 18.05 10.71 -1.32
CA TRP A 6 18.06 10.43 -2.76
C TRP A 6 17.96 11.78 -3.47
N PRO A 7 18.84 12.11 -4.43
CA PRO A 7 18.70 13.30 -5.28
C PRO A 7 17.50 13.21 -6.27
N GLY A 8 16.57 12.29 -6.03
CA GLY A 8 15.40 12.05 -6.87
C GLY A 8 14.27 13.02 -6.53
N ASN A 9 13.55 13.43 -7.56
CA ASN A 9 12.35 14.27 -7.48
C ASN A 9 11.41 13.78 -6.36
N PRO A 10 10.96 14.64 -5.43
CA PRO A 10 10.07 14.26 -4.33
C PRO A 10 8.66 13.83 -4.79
N THR A 11 8.37 13.82 -6.08
CA THR A 11 7.08 13.41 -6.65
C THR A 11 7.04 11.90 -6.95
N CYS A 12 5.90 11.26 -6.69
CA CYS A 12 5.70 9.85 -7.03
C CYS A 12 5.66 9.65 -8.56
N SER A 13 6.27 8.56 -9.04
CA SER A 13 6.29 8.24 -10.49
C SER A 13 4.92 7.92 -11.09
N PHE A 14 3.94 7.57 -10.25
CA PHE A 14 2.58 7.18 -10.67
C PHE A 14 1.52 8.26 -10.45
N CYS A 15 1.83 9.24 -9.60
CA CYS A 15 0.97 10.37 -9.30
C CYS A 15 1.87 11.54 -8.92
N ALA A 16 1.62 12.73 -9.46
CA ALA A 16 2.47 13.91 -9.27
C ALA A 16 2.48 14.47 -7.83
N ASP A 17 2.03 13.69 -6.84
CA ASP A 17 2.00 14.01 -5.41
C ASP A 17 3.34 13.70 -4.74
N ILE A 18 3.53 14.29 -3.54
CA ILE A 18 4.73 14.07 -2.73
C ILE A 18 4.82 12.60 -2.29
N GLU A 19 5.93 11.96 -2.67
CA GLU A 19 6.21 10.57 -2.36
C GLU A 19 6.57 10.42 -0.87
N THR A 20 5.61 9.93 -0.10
CA THR A 20 5.82 9.50 1.30
C THR A 20 5.58 7.99 1.41
N THR A 21 6.12 7.33 2.43
CA THR A 21 5.90 5.87 2.63
C THR A 21 4.42 5.51 2.72
N ASN A 22 3.62 6.32 3.44
CA ASN A 22 2.17 6.12 3.51
C ASN A 22 1.50 6.32 2.16
N HIS A 23 1.94 7.32 1.40
CA HIS A 23 1.42 7.56 0.08
C HIS A 23 1.73 6.40 -0.87
N LEU A 24 2.99 6.01 -0.94
CA LEU A 24 3.48 4.93 -1.81
C LEU A 24 2.75 3.60 -1.52
N LEU A 25 2.50 3.27 -0.26
CA LEU A 25 1.91 1.99 0.13
C LEU A 25 0.38 1.96 0.22
N PHE A 26 -0.29 3.11 0.38
CA PHE A 26 -1.74 3.14 0.66
C PHE A 26 -2.55 4.15 -0.16
N THR A 27 -2.01 5.32 -0.52
CA THR A 27 -2.82 6.38 -1.14
C THR A 27 -2.49 6.68 -2.59
N CYS A 28 -1.32 6.26 -3.08
CA CYS A 28 -0.93 6.29 -4.49
C CYS A 28 -1.95 5.53 -5.34
N SER A 29 -2.19 5.99 -6.57
CA SER A 29 -3.12 5.38 -7.52
C SER A 29 -2.85 3.89 -7.73
N LEU A 30 -1.57 3.49 -7.79
CA LEU A 30 -1.17 2.10 -7.89
C LEU A 30 -1.58 1.31 -6.65
N ALA A 31 -1.21 1.80 -5.46
CA ALA A 31 -1.53 1.14 -4.20
C ALA A 31 -3.05 0.99 -4.02
N ARG A 32 -3.83 2.04 -4.32
CA ARG A 32 -5.29 1.99 -4.26
C ARG A 32 -5.88 0.95 -5.21
N SER A 33 -5.27 0.75 -6.37
CA SER A 33 -5.69 -0.28 -7.32
C SER A 33 -5.44 -1.68 -6.76
N VAL A 34 -4.24 -1.94 -6.23
CA VAL A 34 -3.89 -3.23 -5.59
C VAL A 34 -4.81 -3.53 -4.42
N TRP A 35 -4.96 -2.57 -3.49
CA TRP A 35 -5.85 -2.70 -2.34
C TRP A 35 -7.33 -2.82 -2.74
N GLY A 36 -7.75 -2.16 -3.83
CA GLY A 36 -9.10 -2.25 -4.36
C GLY A 36 -9.42 -3.63 -4.94
N VAL A 37 -8.49 -4.22 -5.70
CA VAL A 37 -8.64 -5.59 -6.22
C VAL A 37 -8.72 -6.61 -5.08
N LEU A 38 -7.81 -6.54 -4.12
CA LEU A 38 -7.86 -7.38 -2.91
C LEU A 38 -9.15 -7.13 -2.12
N GLY A 39 -9.60 -5.87 -2.08
CA GLY A 39 -10.86 -5.44 -1.51
C GLY A 39 -12.05 -6.18 -2.12
N MET A 40 -12.16 -6.15 -3.44
CA MET A 40 -13.21 -6.84 -4.19
C MET A 40 -13.18 -8.35 -3.99
N MET A 41 -11.99 -8.97 -3.98
CA MET A 41 -11.86 -10.41 -3.75
C MET A 41 -12.32 -10.83 -2.35
N ALA A 42 -12.12 -9.97 -1.34
CA ALA A 42 -12.60 -10.20 0.02
C ALA A 42 -14.05 -9.71 0.26
N GLY A 43 -14.72 -9.14 -0.75
CA GLY A 43 -16.07 -8.62 -0.63
C GLY A 43 -16.19 -7.27 0.09
N ALA A 44 -15.12 -6.46 0.13
CA ALA A 44 -15.19 -5.12 0.68
C ALA A 44 -15.25 -4.01 -0.38
N SER A 45 -15.97 -2.96 -0.02
CA SER A 45 -16.15 -1.75 -0.83
C SER A 45 -15.13 -0.64 -0.53
N CYS A 46 -14.27 -0.79 0.48
CA CYS A 46 -13.40 0.29 0.99
C CYS A 46 -11.92 -0.06 0.87
N CYS A 47 -11.14 0.82 0.24
CA CYS A 47 -9.67 0.71 0.19
C CYS A 47 -9.04 1.31 1.45
N PRO A 48 -8.12 0.60 2.14
CA PRO A 48 -7.38 1.17 3.26
C PRO A 48 -6.46 2.29 2.80
N ARG A 49 -6.51 3.43 3.50
CA ARG A 49 -5.64 4.59 3.24
C ARG A 49 -4.47 4.68 4.21
N SER A 50 -4.36 3.74 5.13
CA SER A 50 -3.29 3.66 6.11
C SER A 50 -3.14 2.22 6.62
N LEU A 51 -1.98 1.94 7.21
CA LEU A 51 -1.68 0.65 7.84
C LEU A 51 -2.71 0.28 8.92
N TRP A 52 -3.13 1.26 9.72
CA TRP A 52 -4.18 1.01 10.73
C TRP A 52 -5.52 0.64 10.10
N GLN A 53 -5.89 1.28 8.99
CA GLN A 53 -7.11 0.93 8.26
C GLN A 53 -7.02 -0.46 7.62
N SER A 54 -5.87 -0.87 7.08
CA SER A 54 -5.71 -2.22 6.54
C SER A 54 -5.80 -3.29 7.64
N PHE A 55 -5.28 -3.03 8.84
CA PHE A 55 -5.51 -3.89 10.00
C PHE A 55 -6.98 -3.96 10.39
N ALA A 56 -7.65 -2.82 10.59
CA ALA A 56 -9.06 -2.77 10.95
C ALA A 56 -9.93 -3.50 9.91
N TRP A 57 -9.56 -3.37 8.65
CA TRP A 57 -10.20 -4.05 7.53
C TRP A 57 -10.01 -5.57 7.61
N LEU A 58 -8.79 -6.07 7.80
CA LEU A 58 -8.55 -7.50 7.99
C LEU A 58 -9.26 -8.06 9.23
N TYR A 59 -9.31 -7.31 10.33
CA TYR A 59 -10.07 -7.69 11.52
C TYR A 59 -11.57 -7.83 11.23
N LYS A 60 -12.12 -6.97 10.38
CA LYS A 60 -13.54 -6.97 10.02
C LYS A 60 -13.90 -8.10 9.06
N PHE A 61 -13.08 -8.35 8.04
CA PHE A 61 -13.38 -9.30 6.97
C PHE A 61 -12.88 -10.73 7.23
N PHE A 62 -11.85 -10.91 8.08
CA PHE A 62 -11.24 -12.21 8.35
C PHE A 62 -11.15 -12.53 9.85
N PRO A 63 -12.28 -12.56 10.60
CA PRO A 63 -12.26 -12.81 12.04
C PRO A 63 -11.55 -14.14 12.37
N GLY A 64 -10.53 -14.07 13.23
CA GLY A 64 -9.71 -15.23 13.64
C GLY A 64 -8.32 -15.32 12.99
N GLY A 65 -8.03 -14.53 11.96
CA GLY A 65 -6.74 -14.53 11.24
C GLY A 65 -5.63 -13.67 11.86
N LYS A 66 -5.74 -13.24 13.12
CA LYS A 66 -4.90 -12.19 13.75
C LYS A 66 -3.39 -12.35 13.57
N HIS A 67 -2.89 -13.59 13.59
CA HIS A 67 -1.46 -13.88 13.42
C HIS A 67 -0.97 -13.65 11.98
N PHE A 68 -1.86 -13.75 11.00
CA PHE A 68 -1.55 -13.61 9.58
C PHE A 68 -1.70 -12.18 9.06
N TYR A 69 -2.38 -11.28 9.77
CA TYR A 69 -2.64 -9.94 9.26
C TYR A 69 -1.36 -9.15 8.96
N MET A 70 -0.36 -9.22 9.85
CA MET A 70 0.93 -8.58 9.60
C MET A 70 1.61 -9.16 8.36
N MET A 71 1.59 -10.48 8.20
CA MET A 71 2.20 -11.14 7.04
C MET A 71 1.50 -10.75 5.75
N ILE A 72 0.17 -10.70 5.75
CA ILE A 72 -0.64 -10.28 4.59
C ILE A 72 -0.34 -8.83 4.21
N ILE A 73 -0.39 -7.91 5.18
CA ILE A 73 -0.11 -6.49 4.93
C ILE A 73 1.33 -6.31 4.43
N ALA A 74 2.31 -6.99 5.05
CA ALA A 74 3.70 -6.92 4.63
C ALA A 74 3.91 -7.44 3.20
N ALA A 75 3.30 -8.58 2.85
CA ALA A 75 3.39 -9.13 1.50
C ALA A 75 2.79 -8.19 0.44
N ILE A 76 1.66 -7.57 0.73
CA ILE A 76 1.02 -6.58 -0.17
C ILE A 76 1.93 -5.35 -0.33
N CYS A 77 2.39 -4.78 0.79
CA CYS A 77 3.31 -3.63 0.77
C CYS A 77 4.59 -3.94 -0.01
N TRP A 78 5.14 -5.14 0.16
CA TRP A 78 6.32 -5.61 -0.56
C TRP A 78 6.07 -5.71 -2.08
N GLY A 79 4.93 -6.27 -2.50
CA GLY A 79 4.54 -6.34 -3.90
C GLY A 79 4.40 -4.96 -4.55
N VAL A 80 3.73 -4.02 -3.86
CA VAL A 80 3.61 -2.62 -4.31
C VAL A 80 4.99 -1.98 -4.46
N TRP A 81 5.88 -2.19 -3.50
CA TRP A 81 7.25 -1.68 -3.53
C TRP A 81 8.06 -2.22 -4.72
N ILE A 82 8.01 -3.53 -4.98
CA ILE A 82 8.71 -4.14 -6.12
C ILE A 82 8.21 -3.57 -7.44
N LEU A 83 6.88 -3.49 -7.62
CA LEU A 83 6.28 -2.99 -8.86
C LEU A 83 6.67 -1.52 -9.11
N ARG A 84 6.67 -0.70 -8.06
CA ARG A 84 7.13 0.69 -8.15
C ARG A 84 8.60 0.76 -8.54
N ASN A 85 9.46 0.00 -7.88
CA ASN A 85 10.89 0.04 -8.16
C ASN A 85 11.21 -0.40 -9.58
N LYS A 86 10.47 -1.36 -10.15
CA LYS A 86 10.57 -1.64 -11.59
C LYS A 86 10.25 -0.39 -12.41
N VAL A 87 9.05 0.18 -12.28
CA VAL A 87 8.66 1.31 -13.14
C VAL A 87 9.54 2.56 -13.01
N THR A 88 10.17 2.80 -11.84
CA THR A 88 11.03 3.99 -11.68
C THR A 88 12.49 3.76 -12.05
N PHE A 89 12.99 2.53 -12.00
CA PHE A 89 14.41 2.23 -12.20
C PHE A 89 14.70 1.34 -13.42
N ASP A 90 13.66 0.92 -14.15
CA ASP A 90 13.71 0.24 -15.46
C ASP A 90 13.49 1.29 -16.56
#